data_AF-A0A529LKH7-F1
#
_entry.id   AF-A0A529LKH7-F1
#
_cell.length_a   1.000
_cell.length_b   1.000
_cell.length_c   1.000
_cell.angle_alpha   90.00
_cell.angle_beta   90.00
_cell.angle_gamma   90.00
#
_symmetry.space_group_name_H-M   'P 1'
#
loop_
_entity.id
_entity.type
_entity.pdbx_description
1 polymer ?
#
loop_
_entity_poly.entity_id
_entity_poly.type
_entity_poly.pdbx_seq_one_letter_code
_entity_poly.pdbx_strand_id
1 'polypeptide(L)'
;MFLLNRNSLHRLPLDPADAEILGVAGADTVERFLSRRDNHLKTPLHALPAFASELGISAIHIKDEGFRLGLGSFKALGGAYVVFRPVLEEAGNRLGRPVDVADLDRPDVCAVAAAMTFACATDGNHGRSV
;
A
#
# COMPACT_ATOMS: atom_id res chain seq x y z
N MET A 1 -26.90 5.64 -13.89
CA MET A 1 -27.16 4.19 -14.07
C MET A 1 -26.23 3.44 -13.14
N PHE A 2 -26.75 2.68 -12.16
CA PHE A 2 -25.92 1.84 -11.29
C PHE A 2 -25.64 0.52 -12.02
N LEU A 3 -24.37 0.21 -12.25
CA LEU A 3 -23.97 -1.05 -12.87
C LEU A 3 -23.73 -2.07 -11.76
N LEU A 4 -24.59 -3.09 -11.69
CA LEU A 4 -24.36 -4.22 -10.80
C LEU A 4 -23.15 -5.02 -11.26
N ASN A 5 -22.33 -5.46 -10.31
CA ASN A 5 -21.23 -6.38 -10.61
C ASN A 5 -21.82 -7.73 -11.04
N ARG A 6 -21.68 -8.07 -12.33
CA ARG A 6 -22.17 -9.32 -12.94
C ARG A 6 -21.12 -10.42 -13.00
N ASN A 7 -19.94 -10.21 -12.40
CA ASN A 7 -18.90 -11.22 -12.37
C ASN A 7 -19.43 -12.47 -11.63
N SER A 8 -19.23 -13.66 -12.18
CA SER A 8 -19.64 -14.92 -11.57
C SER A 8 -18.98 -15.18 -10.22
N LEU A 9 -17.85 -14.53 -9.95
CA LEU A 9 -17.12 -14.57 -8.69
C LEU A 9 -17.64 -13.55 -7.65
N HIS A 10 -18.60 -12.69 -8.01
CA HIS A 10 -19.10 -11.67 -7.09
C HIS A 10 -19.73 -12.32 -5.83
N ARG A 11 -19.29 -11.86 -4.65
CA ARG A 11 -19.69 -12.39 -3.32
C ARG A 11 -19.31 -13.85 -3.05
N LEU A 12 -18.48 -14.46 -3.90
CA LEU A 12 -17.82 -15.71 -3.56
C LEU A 12 -16.54 -15.42 -2.76
N PRO A 13 -16.02 -16.38 -2.00
CA PRO A 13 -14.71 -16.28 -1.39
C PRO A 13 -13.63 -15.98 -2.45
N LEU A 14 -12.60 -15.26 -2.04
CA LEU A 14 -11.39 -15.11 -2.87
C LEU A 14 -10.76 -16.48 -3.12
N ASP A 15 -10.08 -16.62 -4.26
CA ASP A 15 -9.18 -17.75 -4.47
C ASP A 15 -8.15 -17.81 -3.33
N PRO A 16 -7.71 -19.00 -2.87
CA PRO A 16 -6.75 -19.10 -1.77
C PRO A 16 -5.47 -18.25 -1.97
N ALA A 17 -4.96 -18.15 -3.20
CA ALA A 17 -3.79 -17.33 -3.49
C ALA A 17 -4.09 -15.83 -3.38
N ASP A 18 -5.27 -15.40 -3.83
CA ASP A 18 -5.73 -14.01 -3.67
C ASP A 18 -6.02 -13.69 -2.20
N ALA A 19 -6.57 -14.63 -1.44
CA ALA A 19 -6.87 -14.44 -0.02
C ALA A 19 -5.60 -14.22 0.83
N GLU A 20 -4.49 -14.85 0.45
CA GLU A 20 -3.19 -14.66 1.10
C GLU A 20 -2.69 -13.21 0.97
N ILE A 21 -2.85 -12.62 -0.22
CA ILE A 21 -2.26 -11.30 -0.55
C ILE A 21 -3.26 -10.15 -0.35
N LEU A 22 -4.52 -10.36 -0.72
CA LEU A 22 -5.59 -9.35 -0.74
C LEU A 22 -6.54 -9.49 0.45
N GLY A 23 -6.41 -10.55 1.25
CA GLY A 23 -7.15 -10.73 2.50
C GLY A 23 -6.54 -9.94 3.67
N VAL A 24 -7.11 -10.16 4.86
CA VAL A 24 -6.70 -9.46 6.09
C VAL A 24 -5.23 -9.72 6.43
N ALA A 25 -4.76 -10.96 6.29
CA ALA A 25 -3.37 -11.32 6.59
C ALA A 25 -2.37 -10.59 5.67
N GLY A 26 -2.69 -10.43 4.38
CA GLY A 26 -1.89 -9.64 3.45
C GLY A 26 -1.88 -8.16 3.83
N ALA A 27 -3.03 -7.60 4.20
CA ALA A 27 -3.12 -6.23 4.69
C ALA A 27 -2.29 -6.00 5.97
N ASP A 28 -2.37 -6.92 6.95
CA ASP A 28 -1.59 -6.87 8.19
C ASP A 28 -0.08 -6.92 7.92
N THR A 29 0.32 -7.73 6.94
CA THR A 29 1.72 -7.82 6.49
C THR A 29 2.19 -6.48 5.94
N VAL A 30 1.42 -5.86 5.05
CA VAL A 30 1.78 -4.56 4.45
C VAL A 30 1.78 -3.45 5.51
N GLU A 31 0.81 -3.46 6.43
CA GLU A 31 0.72 -2.49 7.53
C GLU A 31 1.96 -2.53 8.43
N ARG A 32 2.51 -3.72 8.72
CA ARG A 32 3.76 -3.87 9.47
C ARG A 32 4.91 -3.08 8.83
N PHE A 33 5.01 -3.11 7.51
CA PHE A 33 6.03 -2.37 6.77
C PHE A 33 5.76 -0.88 6.75
N LEU A 34 4.53 -0.48 6.45
CA LEU A 34 4.15 0.93 6.37
C LEU A 34 4.25 1.63 7.72
N SER A 35 4.07 0.92 8.83
CA SER A 35 4.24 1.46 10.19
C SER A 35 5.64 1.99 10.48
N ARG A 36 6.65 1.62 9.68
CA ARG A 36 8.01 2.18 9.75
C ARG A 36 8.13 3.58 9.13
N ARG A 37 7.09 4.07 8.46
CA ARG A 37 7.06 5.43 7.92
C ARG A 37 6.39 6.38 8.90
N ASP A 38 7.09 7.43 9.31
CA ASP A 38 6.59 8.46 10.24
C ASP A 38 5.29 9.13 9.77
N ASN A 39 5.04 9.18 8.46
CA ASN A 39 3.87 9.80 7.86
C ASN A 39 2.78 8.79 7.45
N HIS A 40 2.86 7.54 7.92
CA HIS A 40 1.81 6.53 7.73
C HIS A 40 0.62 6.77 8.65
N LEU A 41 -0.24 7.70 8.21
CA LEU A 41 -1.46 8.07 8.92
C LEU A 41 -2.70 7.57 8.17
N LYS A 42 -3.77 7.28 8.92
CA LYS A 42 -5.08 6.99 8.33
C LYS A 42 -5.57 8.23 7.58
N THR A 43 -5.85 8.06 6.30
CA THR A 43 -6.46 9.08 5.45
C THR A 43 -7.96 9.26 5.75
N PRO A 44 -8.56 10.44 5.49
CA PRO A 44 -9.97 10.68 5.74
C PRO A 44 -10.91 9.71 4.99
N LEU A 45 -12.07 9.46 5.59
CA LEU A 45 -13.20 8.78 4.94
C LEU A 45 -14.41 9.71 5.04
N HIS A 46 -14.69 10.46 3.97
CA HIS A 46 -15.75 11.47 3.96
C HIS A 46 -17.10 10.81 3.72
N ALA A 47 -18.07 11.02 4.61
CA ALA A 47 -19.46 10.63 4.38
C ALA A 47 -20.19 11.72 3.60
N LEU A 48 -20.97 11.35 2.58
CA LEU A 48 -21.76 12.27 1.75
C LEU A 48 -23.27 11.99 1.85
N PRO A 49 -23.89 12.23 3.02
CA PRO A 49 -25.28 11.85 3.27
C PRO A 49 -26.29 12.59 2.39
N ALA A 50 -26.07 13.88 2.11
CA ALA A 50 -26.96 14.66 1.25
C ALA A 50 -27.00 14.08 -0.18
N PHE A 51 -25.83 13.74 -0.74
CA PHE A 51 -25.73 13.16 -2.07
C PHE A 51 -26.28 11.73 -2.12
N ALA A 52 -26.09 10.94 -1.05
CA ALA A 52 -26.69 9.63 -0.92
C ALA A 52 -28.23 9.71 -0.95
N SER A 53 -28.81 10.67 -0.23
CA SER A 53 -30.26 10.92 -0.20
C SER A 53 -30.81 11.32 -1.56
N GLU A 54 -30.12 12.21 -2.28
CA GLU A 54 -30.50 12.64 -3.63
C GLU A 54 -30.55 11.46 -4.61
N LEU A 55 -29.59 10.53 -4.49
CA LEU A 55 -29.50 9.34 -5.32
C LEU A 55 -30.39 8.18 -4.85
N GLY A 56 -31.07 8.30 -3.71
CA GLY A 56 -31.91 7.25 -3.15
C GLY A 56 -31.14 6.01 -2.69
N ILE A 57 -29.88 6.15 -2.27
CA ILE A 57 -29.04 5.05 -1.76
C ILE A 57 -28.69 5.26 -0.28
N SER A 58 -28.30 4.18 0.41
CA SER A 58 -28.10 4.21 1.87
C SER A 58 -26.91 5.08 2.30
N ALA A 59 -25.79 5.01 1.60
CA ALA A 59 -24.59 5.74 1.96
C ALA A 59 -23.63 5.90 0.77
N ILE A 60 -22.89 7.01 0.79
CA ILE A 60 -21.73 7.25 -0.05
C ILE A 60 -20.58 7.64 0.87
N HIS A 61 -19.45 6.96 0.71
CA HIS A 61 -18.21 7.31 1.39
C HIS A 61 -17.10 7.51 0.36
N ILE A 62 -16.27 8.53 0.55
CA ILE A 62 -15.08 8.80 -0.26
C ILE A 62 -13.84 8.61 0.60
N LYS A 63 -13.00 7.64 0.23
CA LYS A 63 -11.68 7.45 0.84
C LYS A 63 -10.69 8.43 0.21
N ASP A 64 -10.26 9.42 0.98
CA ASP A 64 -9.46 10.53 0.47
C ASP A 64 -7.96 10.26 0.58
N GLU A 65 -7.42 9.60 -0.44
CA GLU A 65 -6.01 9.25 -0.52
C GLU A 65 -5.10 10.42 -0.97
N GLY A 66 -5.63 11.63 -1.11
CA GLY A 66 -4.82 12.83 -1.40
C GLY A 66 -3.82 13.16 -0.30
N PHE A 67 -4.08 12.72 0.93
CA PHE A 67 -3.20 12.94 2.09
C PHE A 67 -2.18 11.82 2.29
N ARG A 68 -2.25 10.74 1.50
CA ARG A 68 -1.46 9.53 1.77
C ARG A 68 0.04 9.80 1.70
N LEU A 69 0.72 9.56 2.82
CA LEU A 69 2.17 9.75 2.99
C LEU A 69 2.67 11.13 2.51
N GLY A 70 1.80 12.15 2.44
CA GLY A 70 2.14 13.46 1.88
C GLY A 70 2.46 13.48 0.38
N LEU A 71 2.14 12.42 -0.36
CA LEU A 71 2.51 12.26 -1.78
C LEU A 71 1.38 12.53 -2.78
N GLY A 72 0.16 12.84 -2.30
CA GLY A 72 -0.95 13.24 -3.16
C GLY A 72 -1.71 12.08 -3.82
N SER A 73 -1.37 10.82 -3.50
CA SER A 73 -2.08 9.66 -4.06
C SER A 73 -1.85 8.36 -3.27
N PHE A 74 -2.75 7.39 -3.46
CA PHE A 74 -2.67 6.07 -2.84
C PHE A 74 -1.46 5.23 -3.27
N LYS A 75 -0.87 5.52 -4.45
CA LYS A 75 0.25 4.73 -5.01
C LYS A 75 1.49 4.75 -4.12
N ALA A 76 1.58 5.76 -3.26
CA ALA A 76 2.53 5.90 -2.16
C ALA A 76 2.68 4.63 -1.29
N LEU A 77 1.57 3.91 -1.05
CA LEU A 77 1.58 2.68 -0.25
C LEU A 77 2.39 1.57 -0.91
N GLY A 78 2.15 1.37 -2.22
CA GLY A 78 2.81 0.32 -3.00
C GLY A 78 4.30 0.58 -3.19
N GLY A 79 4.69 1.82 -3.52
CA GLY A 79 6.11 2.14 -3.69
C GLY A 79 6.91 1.99 -2.40
N ALA A 80 6.38 2.45 -1.26
CA ALA A 80 7.03 2.25 0.03
C ALA A 80 7.23 0.76 0.36
N TYR A 81 6.17 -0.04 0.24
CA TYR A 81 6.24 -1.47 0.53
C TYR A 81 7.20 -2.23 -0.41
N VAL A 82 7.12 -1.96 -1.72
CA VAL A 82 7.90 -2.68 -2.73
C VAL A 82 9.38 -2.29 -2.74
N VAL A 83 9.75 -1.09 -2.26
CA VAL A 83 11.16 -0.70 -2.13
C VAL A 83 11.78 -1.33 -0.88
N PHE A 84 11.05 -1.42 0.23
CA PHE A 84 11.57 -2.05 1.46
C PHE A 84 11.92 -3.52 1.26
N ARG A 85 11.12 -4.27 0.52
CA ARG A 85 11.29 -5.73 0.36
C ARG A 85 12.66 -6.10 -0.27
N PRO A 86 13.05 -5.61 -1.47
CA PRO A 86 14.36 -5.85 -2.06
C PRO A 86 15.52 -5.32 -1.23
N VAL A 87 15.35 -4.18 -0.54
CA VAL A 87 16.40 -3.65 0.35
C VAL A 87 16.71 -4.62 1.48
N LEU A 88 15.69 -5.16 2.14
CA LEU A 88 15.86 -6.13 3.24
C LEU A 88 16.46 -7.45 2.75
N GLU A 89 16.02 -7.93 1.58
CA GLU A 89 16.57 -9.12 0.95
C GLU A 89 18.05 -8.95 0.61
N GLU A 90 18.40 -7.86 -0.07
CA GLU A 90 19.79 -7.57 -0.45
C GLU A 90 20.67 -7.31 0.78
N ALA A 91 20.15 -6.66 1.80
CA ALA A 91 20.85 -6.48 3.07
C ALA A 91 21.12 -7.84 3.75
N GLY A 92 20.16 -8.76 3.73
CA GLY A 92 20.35 -10.10 4.27
C GLY A 92 21.44 -10.88 3.53
N ASN A 93 21.46 -10.78 2.20
CA ASN A 93 22.47 -11.41 1.36
C ASN A 93 23.88 -10.85 1.65
N ARG A 94 24.03 -9.52 1.73
CA ARG A 94 25.34 -8.87 1.94
C ARG A 94 25.87 -9.00 3.36
N LEU A 95 24.98 -8.98 4.35
CA LEU A 95 25.35 -9.05 5.77
C LEU A 95 25.44 -10.49 6.29
N GLY A 96 25.01 -11.48 5.50
CA GLY A 96 25.06 -12.89 5.88
C GLY A 96 24.17 -13.25 7.08
N ARG A 97 23.08 -12.49 7.30
CA ARG A 97 22.13 -12.70 8.39
C ARG A 97 20.70 -12.38 7.93
N PRO A 98 19.66 -12.94 8.55
CA PRO A 98 18.31 -12.44 8.35
C PRO A 98 18.20 -10.96 8.74
N VAL A 99 17.44 -10.19 7.94
CA VAL A 99 17.13 -8.78 8.17
C VAL A 99 15.62 -8.63 8.11
N ASP A 100 15.02 -8.08 9.17
CA ASP A 100 13.58 -7.81 9.24
C ASP A 100 13.29 -6.33 9.00
N VAL A 101 12.03 -5.98 8.76
CA VAL A 101 11.59 -4.60 8.59
C VAL A 101 11.90 -3.70 9.79
N ALA A 102 12.04 -4.27 10.99
CA ALA A 102 12.51 -3.55 12.18
C ALA A 102 13.97 -3.05 12.06
N ASP A 103 14.78 -3.64 11.16
CA ASP A 103 16.17 -3.28 10.92
C ASP A 103 16.34 -2.17 9.86
N LEU A 104 15.26 -1.69 9.23
CA LEU A 104 15.33 -0.74 8.09
C LEU A 104 16.21 0.48 8.36
N ASP A 105 16.18 1.00 9.59
CA ASP A 105 16.91 2.21 9.99
C ASP A 105 18.34 1.93 10.49
N ARG A 106 18.78 0.67 10.48
CA ARG A 106 20.15 0.35 10.89
C ARG A 106 21.16 0.87 9.86
N PRO A 107 22.30 1.43 10.31
CA PRO A 107 23.30 2.00 9.41
C PRO A 107 23.82 1.03 8.33
N ASP A 108 23.98 -0.25 8.67
CA ASP A 108 24.42 -1.30 7.73
C ASP A 108 23.36 -1.59 6.66
N VAL A 109 22.08 -1.57 7.00
CA VAL A 109 20.97 -1.72 6.05
C VAL A 109 20.81 -0.47 5.17
N CYS A 110 20.88 0.72 5.76
CA CYS A 110 20.85 1.98 5.01
C CYS A 110 22.01 2.07 3.99
N ALA A 111 23.20 1.57 4.33
CA ALA A 111 24.34 1.54 3.42
C ALA A 111 24.08 0.64 2.19
N VAL A 112 23.37 -0.48 2.36
CA VAL A 112 22.95 -1.33 1.25
C VAL A 112 21.93 -0.61 0.38
N ALA A 113 20.90 -0.02 0.99
CA ALA A 113 19.88 0.74 0.27
C ALA A 113 20.48 1.88 -0.57
N ALA A 114 21.47 2.60 -0.01
CA ALA A 114 22.16 3.70 -0.69
C ALA A 114 22.96 3.26 -1.93
N ALA A 115 23.29 1.97 -2.06
CA ALA A 115 23.98 1.40 -3.21
C ALA A 115 23.01 0.81 -4.25
N MET A 116 21.70 0.87 -4.02
CA MET A 116 20.68 0.33 -4.92
C MET A 116 20.09 1.46 -5.80
N THR A 117 19.81 1.12 -7.05
CA THR A 117 19.11 2.00 -7.98
C THR A 117 17.77 1.38 -8.34
N PHE A 118 16.69 2.13 -8.09
CA PHE A 118 15.33 1.76 -8.49
C PHE A 118 14.97 2.53 -9.75
N ALA A 119 14.47 1.82 -10.77
CA ALA A 119 14.04 2.42 -12.02
C ALA A 119 12.58 2.02 -12.29
N CYS A 120 11.77 2.98 -12.69
CA CYS A 120 10.39 2.74 -13.13
C CYS A 120 10.02 3.72 -14.25
N ALA A 121 9.10 3.29 -15.13
CA ALA A 121 8.43 4.20 -16.05
C ALA A 121 7.10 4.64 -15.42
N THR A 122 6.74 5.92 -15.55
CA THR A 122 5.49 6.43 -14.97
C THR A 122 4.96 7.64 -15.70
N ASP A 123 3.64 7.80 -15.67
CA ASP A 123 2.94 9.05 -15.99
C ASP A 123 2.81 9.99 -14.77
N GLY A 124 3.33 9.61 -13.59
CA GLY A 124 3.35 10.48 -12.41
C GLY A 124 3.37 9.70 -11.08
N ASN A 125 2.18 9.46 -10.50
CA ASN A 125 2.02 8.97 -9.12
C ASN A 125 2.77 7.68 -8.77
N HIS A 126 3.05 6.80 -9.74
CA HIS A 126 3.81 5.59 -9.48
C HIS A 126 5.29 5.91 -9.27
N GLY A 127 5.94 6.61 -10.20
CA GLY A 127 7.36 6.97 -10.04
C GLY A 127 7.61 8.08 -9.04
N ARG A 128 6.62 8.91 -8.69
CA ARG A 128 6.72 9.79 -7.51
C ARG A 128 6.77 9.00 -6.19
N SER A 129 6.25 7.77 -6.19
CA SER A 129 6.23 6.90 -5.01
C SER A 129 7.48 6.03 -4.88
N VAL A 130 8.19 5.77 -5.98
CA VAL A 130 9.44 4.99 -6.02
C VAL A 130 10.59 5.92 -5.68
#